data_AF-A0A538LWL8-F1
#
_entry.id   AF-A0A538LWL8-F1
#
_cell.length_a   1.000
_cell.length_b   1.000
_cell.length_c   1.000
_cell.angle_alpha   90.00
_cell.angle_beta   90.00
_cell.angle_gamma   90.00
#
_symmetry.space_group_name_H-M   'P 1'
#
loop_
_entity.id
_entity.type
_entity.pdbx_description
1 polymer ?
#
loop_
_entity_poly.entity_id
_entity_poly.type
_entity_poly.pdbx_seq_one_letter_code
_entity_poly.pdbx_strand_id
1 'polypeptide(L)'
;MSPSEQLTIDRGAPVIAGVAVGTEAGERGARRSLRAQVARLERELCAIVADGFPHIGAGSPAWASTGPSLLGLEQLEQLRDQLAGRVQDMRRRAQERAEHELRAQELLERMKLEPGRYKFVRLPVTELGQRGCGVWEVRPRFGLIGMLAGWWELKLSSGCPLARGSRASATPATAPARGMPAVR
;
A
#
# COMPACT_ATOMS: atom_id res chain seq x y z
N MET A 1 -11.87 88.73 -8.18
CA MET A 1 -12.16 87.90 -6.98
C MET A 1 -13.12 86.79 -7.39
N SER A 2 -12.61 85.59 -7.66
CA SER A 2 -13.39 84.36 -7.77
C SER A 2 -12.56 83.26 -7.11
N PRO A 3 -13.13 82.46 -6.19
CA PRO A 3 -12.39 81.43 -5.49
C PRO A 3 -12.31 80.19 -6.37
N SER A 4 -11.10 79.65 -6.52
CA SER A 4 -10.88 78.33 -7.10
C SER A 4 -11.40 77.27 -6.12
N GLU A 5 -12.47 76.58 -6.49
CA GLU A 5 -12.92 75.35 -5.84
C GLU A 5 -11.91 74.25 -6.14
N GLN A 6 -11.01 73.99 -5.19
CA GLN A 6 -10.16 72.80 -5.21
C GLN A 6 -10.95 71.63 -4.63
N LEU A 7 -11.53 70.84 -5.54
CA LEU A 7 -12.06 69.52 -5.24
C LEU A 7 -10.88 68.57 -4.98
N THR A 8 -10.46 68.48 -3.71
CA THR A 8 -9.49 67.49 -3.25
C THR A 8 -10.15 66.11 -3.29
N ILE A 9 -9.86 65.36 -4.35
CA ILE A 9 -10.20 63.94 -4.43
C ILE A 9 -9.25 63.19 -3.49
N ASP A 10 -9.76 62.86 -2.31
CA ASP A 10 -9.18 61.88 -1.40
C ASP A 10 -9.21 60.50 -2.07
N ARG A 11 -8.08 60.10 -2.66
CA ARG A 11 -7.88 58.78 -3.26
C ARG A 11 -6.76 58.08 -2.51
N GLY A 12 -7.08 56.96 -1.84
CA GLY A 12 -6.24 55.77 -1.99
C GLY A 12 -5.86 54.94 -0.75
N ALA A 13 -6.15 55.36 0.48
CA ALA A 13 -5.59 54.65 1.65
C ALA A 13 -6.40 53.46 2.21
N PRO A 14 -7.75 53.44 2.26
CA PRO A 14 -8.46 52.38 3.01
C PRO A 14 -8.67 51.07 2.22
N VAL A 15 -8.68 51.12 0.89
CA VAL A 15 -9.03 49.94 0.05
C VAL A 15 -7.89 48.92 -0.02
N ILE A 16 -6.64 49.40 -0.11
CA ILE A 16 -5.46 48.52 -0.26
C ILE A 16 -5.16 47.76 1.05
N ALA A 17 -5.34 48.41 2.20
CA ALA A 17 -5.20 47.77 3.51
C ALA A 17 -6.27 46.69 3.75
N GLY A 18 -7.52 46.95 3.35
CA GLY A 18 -8.61 45.97 3.44
C GLY A 18 -8.38 44.71 2.59
N VAL A 19 -7.83 44.88 1.38
CA VAL A 19 -7.47 43.75 0.50
C VAL A 19 -6.33 42.92 1.10
N ALA A 20 -5.28 43.55 1.61
CA ALA A 20 -4.14 42.85 2.23
C ALA A 20 -4.57 42.01 3.45
N VAL A 21 -5.38 42.57 4.35
CA VAL A 21 -5.93 41.86 5.52
C VAL A 21 -6.83 40.69 5.10
N GLY A 22 -7.65 40.89 4.06
CA GLY A 22 -8.46 39.83 3.45
C GLY A 22 -7.61 38.69 2.88
N THR A 23 -6.51 39.01 2.19
CA THR A 23 -5.59 38.01 1.64
C THR A 23 -4.86 37.21 2.71
N GLU A 24 -4.37 37.84 3.78
CA GLU A 24 -3.71 37.14 4.89
C GLU A 24 -4.69 36.27 5.71
N ALA A 25 -5.93 36.73 5.88
CA ALA A 25 -6.97 35.93 6.52
C ALA A 25 -7.36 34.73 5.65
N GLY A 26 -7.48 34.94 4.34
CA GLY A 26 -7.72 33.89 3.34
C GLY A 26 -6.61 32.85 3.32
N GLU A 27 -5.35 33.28 3.27
CA GLU A 27 -4.19 32.39 3.28
C GLU A 27 -4.09 31.59 4.58
N ARG A 28 -4.31 32.22 5.74
CA ARG A 28 -4.39 31.49 7.02
C ARG A 28 -5.52 30.46 7.01
N GLY A 29 -6.66 30.77 6.41
CA GLY A 29 -7.76 29.83 6.18
C GLY A 29 -7.34 28.64 5.30
N ALA A 30 -6.69 28.92 4.17
CA ALA A 30 -6.21 27.90 3.24
C ALA A 30 -5.18 26.96 3.90
N ARG A 31 -4.19 27.51 4.63
CA ARG A 31 -3.20 26.72 5.37
C ARG A 31 -3.86 25.82 6.42
N ARG A 32 -4.87 26.32 7.16
CA ARG A 32 -5.61 25.50 8.14
C ARG A 32 -6.37 24.35 7.45
N SER A 33 -7.02 24.63 6.32
CA SER A 33 -7.73 23.62 5.54
C SER A 33 -6.78 22.53 5.02
N LEU A 34 -5.66 22.91 4.41
CA LEU A 34 -4.67 21.96 3.90
C LEU A 34 -4.07 21.09 5.01
N ARG A 35 -3.74 21.67 6.17
CA ARG A 35 -3.26 20.89 7.33
C ARG A 35 -4.30 19.88 7.82
N ALA A 36 -5.57 20.24 7.82
CA ALA A 36 -6.65 19.31 8.16
C ALA A 36 -6.76 18.15 7.15
N GLN A 37 -6.60 18.45 5.85
CA GLN A 37 -6.58 17.44 4.79
C GLN A 37 -5.38 16.50 4.92
N VAL A 38 -4.17 17.03 5.12
CA VAL A 38 -2.94 16.27 5.38
C VAL A 38 -3.14 15.34 6.58
N ALA A 39 -3.59 15.87 7.71
CA ALA A 39 -3.81 15.08 8.92
C ALA A 39 -4.86 13.96 8.72
N ARG A 40 -5.88 14.19 7.88
CA ARG A 40 -6.85 13.16 7.51
C ARG A 40 -6.19 12.05 6.68
N LEU A 41 -5.41 12.40 5.66
CA LEU A 41 -4.72 11.43 4.81
C LEU A 41 -3.68 10.62 5.58
N GLU A 42 -2.94 11.25 6.49
CA GLU A 42 -1.99 10.57 7.37
C GLU A 42 -2.68 9.55 8.28
N ARG A 43 -3.80 9.93 8.92
CA ARG A 43 -4.59 9.00 9.75
C ARG A 43 -5.06 7.81 8.94
N GLU A 44 -5.52 8.06 7.71
CA GLU A 44 -6.00 7.00 6.84
C GLU A 44 -4.88 6.05 6.40
N LEU A 45 -3.72 6.59 6.03
CA LEU A 45 -2.54 5.80 5.71
C LEU A 45 -2.13 4.92 6.90
N CYS A 46 -2.11 5.49 8.10
CA CYS A 46 -1.82 4.75 9.33
C CYS A 46 -2.84 3.63 9.58
N ALA A 47 -4.13 3.85 9.33
CA ALA A 47 -5.16 2.83 9.46
C ALA A 47 -4.93 1.67 8.49
N ILE A 48 -4.69 1.95 7.20
CA ILE A 48 -4.43 0.90 6.19
C ILE A 48 -3.19 0.07 6.56
N VAL A 49 -2.13 0.73 7.04
CA VAL A 49 -0.91 0.05 7.46
C VAL A 49 -1.14 -0.80 8.70
N ALA A 50 -1.88 -0.28 9.70
CA ALA A 50 -2.20 -1.02 10.91
C ALA A 50 -3.04 -2.27 10.62
N ASP A 51 -4.06 -2.14 9.76
CA ASP A 51 -4.94 -3.24 9.37
C ASP A 51 -4.20 -4.28 8.50
N GLY A 52 -3.30 -3.83 7.63
CA GLY A 52 -2.54 -4.71 6.73
C GLY A 52 -1.28 -5.34 7.33
N PHE A 53 -0.88 -4.97 8.55
CA PHE A 53 0.34 -5.49 9.17
C PHE A 53 0.22 -6.97 9.57
N PRO A 54 1.19 -7.83 9.22
CA PRO A 54 2.55 -7.53 8.73
C PRO A 54 2.74 -7.57 7.21
N HIS A 55 1.69 -7.86 6.45
CA HIS A 55 1.80 -8.09 5.00
C HIS A 55 1.90 -6.80 4.19
N ILE A 56 1.41 -5.70 4.75
CA ILE A 56 1.47 -4.36 4.17
C ILE A 56 2.29 -3.47 5.10
N GLY A 57 3.49 -3.10 4.65
CA GLY A 57 4.39 -2.22 5.39
C GLY A 57 4.16 -0.74 5.07
N ALA A 58 4.54 0.14 6.00
CA ALA A 58 4.38 1.59 5.87
C ALA A 58 5.12 2.22 4.67
N GLY A 59 6.15 1.56 4.14
CA GLY A 59 7.03 2.10 3.10
C GLY A 59 7.88 3.28 3.59
N SER A 60 8.53 3.98 2.65
CA SER A 60 9.31 5.18 2.95
C SER A 60 8.41 6.34 3.39
N PRO A 61 8.81 7.21 4.34
CA PRO A 61 8.06 8.41 4.67
C PRO A 61 7.83 9.28 3.41
N ALA A 62 6.68 9.96 3.35
CA ALA A 62 6.33 10.84 2.23
C ALA A 62 7.24 12.07 2.17
N TRP A 63 7.81 12.41 3.32
CA TRP A 63 8.64 13.58 3.49
C TRP A 63 9.76 13.26 4.48
N ALA A 64 11.00 13.50 4.08
CA ALA A 64 12.14 13.51 4.99
C ALA A 64 12.38 14.97 5.40
N SER A 65 12.05 15.33 6.65
CA SER A 65 12.41 16.64 7.20
C SER A 65 13.67 16.52 8.05
N THR A 66 14.64 17.40 7.81
CA THR A 66 15.85 17.52 8.63
C THR A 66 15.63 18.34 9.92
N GLY A 67 14.38 18.70 10.26
CA GLY A 67 14.04 19.37 11.52
C GLY A 67 12.60 19.91 11.61
N PRO A 68 12.23 20.58 12.71
CA PRO A 68 10.95 21.28 12.83
C PRO A 68 10.90 22.48 11.88
N SER A 69 10.04 22.43 10.87
CA SER A 69 9.82 23.54 9.92
C SER A 69 8.34 23.78 9.69
N LEU A 70 7.95 25.06 9.62
CA LEU A 70 6.60 25.45 9.22
C LEU A 70 6.51 25.41 7.69
N LEU A 71 5.83 24.40 7.15
CA LEU A 71 5.57 24.31 5.71
C LEU A 71 4.76 25.52 5.22
N GLY A 72 5.18 26.08 4.09
CA GLY A 72 4.42 27.07 3.33
C GLY A 72 3.24 26.43 2.60
N LEU A 73 2.47 27.26 1.88
CA LEU A 73 1.23 26.82 1.23
C LEU A 73 1.50 25.79 0.13
N GLU A 74 2.43 26.08 -0.77
CA GLU A 74 2.83 25.19 -1.87
C GLU A 74 3.35 23.85 -1.34
N GLN A 75 4.18 23.87 -0.30
CA GLN A 75 4.70 22.63 0.29
C GLN A 75 3.60 21.79 0.94
N LEU A 76 2.56 22.42 1.52
CA LEU A 76 1.40 21.71 2.04
C LEU A 76 0.57 21.06 0.92
N GLU A 77 0.43 21.72 -0.23
CA GLU A 77 -0.25 21.14 -1.40
C GLU A 77 0.52 19.96 -1.97
N GLN A 78 1.84 20.12 -2.15
CA GLN A 78 2.72 19.02 -2.58
C GLN A 78 2.66 17.84 -1.62
N LEU A 79 2.65 18.10 -0.30
CA LEU A 79 2.53 17.04 0.71
C LEU A 79 1.16 16.35 0.64
N ARG A 80 0.07 17.11 0.50
CA ARG A 80 -1.28 16.56 0.32
C ARG A 80 -1.33 15.63 -0.89
N ASP A 81 -0.79 16.05 -2.03
CA ASP A 81 -0.88 15.28 -3.27
C ASP A 81 -0.03 14.01 -3.21
N GLN A 82 1.16 14.08 -2.61
CA GLN A 82 1.97 12.91 -2.34
C GLN A 82 1.27 11.93 -1.39
N LEU A 83 0.66 12.42 -0.30
CA LEU A 83 -0.10 11.58 0.62
C LEU A 83 -1.34 10.97 -0.04
N ALA A 84 -2.06 11.74 -0.87
CA ALA A 84 -3.21 11.23 -1.61
C ALA A 84 -2.79 10.09 -2.55
N GLY A 85 -1.70 10.25 -3.31
CA GLY A 85 -1.13 9.19 -4.14
C GLY A 85 -0.77 7.94 -3.32
N ARG A 86 -0.07 8.12 -2.20
CA ARG A 86 0.32 7.02 -1.31
C ARG A 86 -0.88 6.29 -0.73
N VAL A 87 -1.92 7.00 -0.27
CA VAL A 87 -3.15 6.38 0.24
C VAL A 87 -3.80 5.52 -0.85
N GLN A 88 -3.90 6.02 -2.08
CA GLN A 88 -4.49 5.24 -3.18
C GLN A 88 -3.66 3.99 -3.50
N ASP A 89 -2.33 4.11 -3.55
CA ASP A 89 -1.45 2.95 -3.76
C ASP A 89 -1.59 1.91 -2.65
N MET A 90 -1.70 2.35 -1.40
CA MET A 90 -1.84 1.46 -0.25
C MET A 90 -3.22 0.80 -0.21
N ARG A 91 -4.29 1.52 -0.55
CA ARG A 91 -5.62 0.93 -0.74
C ARG A 91 -5.60 -0.13 -1.83
N ARG A 92 -4.98 0.14 -2.98
CA ARG A 92 -4.84 -0.84 -4.07
C ARG A 92 -4.13 -2.10 -3.60
N ARG A 93 -2.98 -1.96 -2.91
CA ARG A 93 -2.26 -3.11 -2.33
C ARG A 93 -3.10 -3.88 -1.32
N ALA A 94 -3.87 -3.19 -0.49
CA ALA A 94 -4.77 -3.81 0.47
C ALA A 94 -5.89 -4.61 -0.22
N GLN A 95 -6.45 -4.08 -1.30
CA GLN A 95 -7.46 -4.77 -2.11
C GLN A 95 -6.88 -6.00 -2.82
N GLU A 96 -5.75 -5.85 -3.50
CA GLU A 96 -5.04 -6.97 -4.15
C GLU A 96 -4.74 -8.09 -3.15
N ARG A 97 -4.35 -7.70 -1.93
CA ARG A 97 -4.10 -8.64 -0.84
C ARG A 97 -5.36 -9.36 -0.38
N ALA A 98 -6.45 -8.63 -0.16
CA ALA A 98 -7.73 -9.22 0.23
C ALA A 98 -8.25 -10.19 -0.84
N GLU A 99 -8.13 -9.85 -2.13
CA GLU A 99 -8.48 -10.73 -3.24
C GLU A 99 -7.61 -11.99 -3.30
N HIS A 100 -6.32 -11.87 -2.97
CA HIS A 100 -5.44 -13.02 -2.86
C HIS A 100 -5.88 -13.96 -1.72
N GLU A 101 -6.20 -13.40 -0.56
CA GLU A 101 -6.65 -14.17 0.62
C GLU A 101 -7.98 -14.88 0.36
N LEU A 102 -8.93 -14.22 -0.30
CA LEU A 102 -10.19 -14.83 -0.72
C LEU A 102 -9.97 -16.02 -1.67
N ARG A 103 -9.12 -15.85 -2.69
CA ARG A 103 -8.78 -16.94 -3.61
C ARG A 103 -8.09 -18.12 -2.90
N ALA A 104 -7.22 -17.83 -1.94
CA ALA A 104 -6.57 -18.85 -1.12
C ALA A 104 -7.58 -19.60 -0.24
N GLN A 105 -8.55 -18.91 0.35
CA GLN A 105 -9.63 -19.52 1.14
C GLN A 105 -10.52 -20.42 0.27
N GLU A 106 -10.92 -19.95 -0.91
CA GLU A 106 -11.68 -20.77 -1.86
C GLU A 106 -10.91 -22.03 -2.27
N LEU A 107 -9.61 -21.91 -2.53
CA LEU A 107 -8.75 -23.06 -2.84
C LEU A 107 -8.72 -24.05 -1.66
N LEU A 108 -8.57 -23.57 -0.43
CA LEU A 108 -8.58 -24.42 0.76
C LEU A 108 -9.91 -25.19 0.90
N GLU A 109 -11.05 -24.52 0.69
CA GLU A 109 -12.36 -25.17 0.74
C GLU A 109 -12.51 -26.24 -0.35
N ARG A 110 -12.05 -25.95 -1.58
CA ARG A 110 -12.04 -26.96 -2.66
C ARG A 110 -11.13 -28.15 -2.32
N MET A 111 -9.96 -27.91 -1.73
CA MET A 111 -9.06 -28.97 -1.27
C MET A 111 -9.66 -29.82 -0.15
N LYS A 112 -10.49 -29.24 0.74
CA LYS A 112 -11.21 -29.97 1.80
C LYS A 112 -12.31 -30.87 1.22
N LEU A 113 -13.07 -30.38 0.25
CA LEU A 113 -14.18 -31.11 -0.37
C LEU A 113 -13.68 -32.24 -1.27
N GLU A 114 -12.68 -31.96 -2.11
CA GLU A 114 -12.21 -32.88 -3.15
C GLU A 114 -10.67 -32.99 -3.16
N PRO A 115 -10.04 -33.50 -2.07
CA PRO A 115 -8.58 -33.54 -1.98
C PRO A 115 -7.95 -34.32 -3.14
N GLY A 116 -8.61 -35.36 -3.66
CA GLY A 116 -8.11 -36.15 -4.79
C GLY A 116 -7.95 -35.40 -6.12
N ARG A 117 -8.58 -34.23 -6.28
CA ARG A 117 -8.36 -33.35 -7.45
C ARG A 117 -7.15 -32.44 -7.29
N TYR A 118 -6.74 -32.18 -6.05
CA TYR A 118 -5.67 -31.25 -5.67
C TYR A 118 -4.44 -32.00 -5.14
N LYS A 119 -4.06 -33.09 -5.81
CA LYS A 119 -2.96 -33.98 -5.39
C LYS A 119 -1.66 -33.19 -5.20
N PHE A 120 -1.03 -33.32 -4.03
CA PHE A 120 0.23 -32.65 -3.67
C PHE A 120 0.20 -31.11 -3.70
N VAL A 121 -0.98 -30.49 -3.81
CA VAL A 121 -1.10 -29.04 -3.71
C VAL A 121 -0.71 -28.60 -2.31
N ARG A 122 0.05 -27.51 -2.24
CA ARG A 122 0.55 -26.89 -1.01
C ARG A 122 0.03 -25.47 -0.94
N LEU A 123 -0.59 -25.12 0.18
CA LEU A 123 -1.15 -23.80 0.46
C LEU A 123 -0.59 -23.30 1.80
N PRO A 124 0.36 -22.36 1.77
CA PRO A 124 0.90 -21.72 2.97
C PRO A 124 -0.17 -20.99 3.77
N VAL A 125 -0.10 -21.03 5.11
CA VAL A 125 -1.02 -20.27 5.98
C VAL A 125 -0.89 -18.76 5.80
N THR A 126 0.29 -18.30 5.35
CA THR A 126 0.54 -16.89 5.03
C THR A 126 -0.26 -16.38 3.83
N GLU A 127 -0.70 -17.27 2.93
CA GLU A 127 -1.56 -16.91 1.80
C GLU A 127 -3.03 -16.72 2.24
N LEU A 128 -3.41 -17.28 3.39
CA LEU A 128 -4.74 -17.16 3.99
C LEU A 128 -4.89 -15.92 4.89
N GLY A 129 -3.88 -15.06 4.96
CA GLY A 129 -3.83 -13.93 5.90
C GLY A 129 -3.60 -14.35 7.36
N GLN A 130 -3.33 -15.63 7.62
CA GLN A 130 -3.11 -16.14 8.97
C GLN A 130 -1.66 -15.92 9.40
N ARG A 131 -1.49 -15.54 10.67
CA ARG A 131 -0.17 -15.46 11.30
C ARG A 131 0.33 -16.86 11.65
N GLY A 132 1.62 -17.09 11.48
CA GLY A 132 2.29 -18.32 11.90
C GLY A 132 2.98 -19.05 10.75
N CYS A 133 3.42 -20.26 11.07
CA CYS A 133 4.16 -21.12 10.17
C CYS A 133 3.37 -22.39 9.92
N GLY A 134 3.17 -22.71 8.66
CA GLY A 134 2.47 -23.92 8.29
C GLY A 134 2.06 -23.95 6.84
N VAL A 135 1.85 -25.14 6.35
CA VAL A 135 1.41 -25.39 4.98
C VAL A 135 0.33 -26.46 5.00
N TRP A 136 -0.82 -26.12 4.47
CA TRP A 136 -1.86 -27.08 4.10
C TRP A 136 -1.36 -27.87 2.90
N GLU A 137 -1.38 -29.19 2.99
CA GLU A 137 -0.89 -30.04 1.93
C GLU A 137 -1.78 -31.26 1.76
N VAL A 138 -2.10 -31.57 0.50
CA VAL A 138 -2.82 -32.79 0.15
C VAL A 138 -1.81 -33.93 0.02
N ARG A 139 -1.97 -34.96 0.83
CA ARG A 139 -1.10 -36.15 0.84
C ARG A 139 -1.92 -37.43 0.63
N PRO A 140 -1.32 -38.47 0.04
CA PRO A 140 -1.97 -39.78 -0.03
C PRO A 140 -1.99 -40.42 1.35
N ARG A 141 -3.13 -41.00 1.72
CA ARG A 141 -3.29 -41.81 2.94
C ARG A 141 -2.48 -43.10 2.78
N PHE A 142 -1.75 -43.55 3.80
CA PHE A 142 -0.94 -44.77 3.73
C PHE A 142 0.13 -44.80 2.60
N GLY A 143 0.63 -43.64 2.17
CA GLY A 143 1.74 -43.55 1.21
C GLY A 143 1.37 -44.04 -0.19
N LEU A 144 2.21 -44.88 -0.80
CA LEU A 144 2.04 -45.35 -2.17
C LEU A 144 0.70 -46.09 -2.40
N ILE A 145 0.22 -46.82 -1.39
CA ILE A 145 -1.05 -47.56 -1.50
C ILE A 145 -2.23 -46.60 -1.67
N GLY A 146 -2.34 -45.56 -0.85
CA GLY A 146 -3.43 -44.59 -1.04
C GLY A 146 -3.27 -43.73 -2.28
N MET A 147 -2.04 -43.54 -2.77
CA MET A 147 -1.86 -42.89 -4.07
C MET A 147 -2.50 -43.71 -5.20
N LEU A 148 -2.31 -45.04 -5.20
CA LEU A 148 -2.91 -45.95 -6.17
C LEU A 148 -4.41 -46.12 -5.96
N ALA A 149 -4.87 -46.15 -4.71
CA ALA A 149 -6.28 -46.30 -4.36
C ALA A 149 -7.09 -44.98 -4.41
N GLY A 150 -6.43 -43.86 -4.73
CA GLY A 150 -7.08 -42.55 -4.76
C GLY A 150 -7.50 -42.01 -3.39
N TRP A 151 -6.89 -42.49 -2.30
CA TRP A 151 -7.16 -42.04 -0.95
C TRP A 151 -6.30 -40.83 -0.60
N TRP A 152 -6.88 -39.64 -0.69
CA TRP A 152 -6.21 -38.37 -0.42
C TRP A 152 -6.76 -37.72 0.84
N GLU A 153 -5.90 -37.02 1.58
CA GLU A 153 -6.26 -36.26 2.77
C GLU A 153 -5.57 -34.91 2.77
N LEU A 154 -6.26 -33.91 3.30
CA LEU A 154 -5.70 -32.58 3.53
C LEU A 154 -5.11 -32.53 4.93
N LYS A 155 -3.82 -32.17 5.03
CA LYS A 155 -3.10 -32.07 6.30
C LYS A 155 -2.49 -30.69 6.48
N LEU A 156 -2.65 -30.11 7.67
CA LEU A 156 -1.90 -28.93 8.06
C LEU A 156 -0.58 -29.37 8.68
N SER A 157 0.53 -29.01 8.05
CA SER A 157 1.84 -29.10 8.69
C SER A 157 2.02 -27.91 9.64
N SER A 158 2.21 -28.16 10.93
CA SER A 158 2.50 -27.15 11.96
C SER A 158 3.99 -26.79 12.05
N GLY A 159 4.79 -27.19 11.06
CA GLY A 159 6.22 -26.97 11.07
C GLY A 159 6.57 -25.51 10.83
N CYS A 160 7.08 -24.83 11.85
CA CYS A 160 7.98 -23.70 11.64
C CYS A 160 9.24 -24.23 10.96
N PRO A 161 9.55 -23.85 9.71
CA PRO A 161 10.88 -24.09 9.20
C PRO A 161 11.82 -23.21 10.03
N LEU A 162 12.36 -23.76 11.12
CA LEU A 162 13.57 -23.23 11.75
C LEU A 162 14.56 -22.97 10.63
N ALA A 163 15.22 -21.80 10.64
CA ALA A 163 16.10 -21.30 9.58
C ALA A 163 17.00 -22.38 8.97
N ARG A 164 16.48 -23.10 7.99
CA ARG A 164 17.17 -24.13 7.22
C ARG A 164 16.74 -23.89 5.80
N GLY A 165 17.58 -23.11 5.12
CA GLY A 165 17.64 -22.80 3.69
C GLY A 165 16.32 -22.91 2.94
N SER A 166 15.85 -21.77 2.42
CA SER A 166 14.94 -21.77 1.28
C SER A 166 15.42 -22.78 0.24
N ARG A 167 14.75 -23.94 0.14
CA ARG A 167 14.74 -24.66 -1.14
C ARG A 167 13.96 -23.75 -2.05
N ALA A 168 14.68 -22.91 -2.78
CA ALA A 168 14.16 -22.25 -3.95
C ALA A 168 13.44 -23.33 -4.75
N SER A 169 12.13 -23.17 -4.93
CA SER A 169 11.43 -23.92 -5.96
C SER A 169 12.17 -23.56 -7.23
N ALA A 170 12.83 -24.54 -7.85
CA ALA A 170 13.60 -24.30 -9.05
C ALA A 170 12.64 -23.78 -10.12
N THR A 171 12.66 -22.46 -10.33
CA THR A 171 12.14 -21.86 -11.55
C THR A 171 12.92 -22.53 -12.69
N PRO A 172 12.28 -23.21 -13.65
CA PRO A 172 13.03 -23.77 -14.78
C PRO A 172 13.71 -22.61 -15.51
N ALA A 173 15.05 -22.60 -15.48
CA ALA A 173 15.84 -21.62 -16.19
C ALA A 173 15.54 -21.76 -17.68
N THR A 174 14.93 -20.72 -18.25
CA THR A 174 14.89 -20.55 -19.70
C THR A 174 16.32 -20.32 -20.15
N ALA A 175 16.85 -21.25 -20.96
CA ALA A 175 18.20 -21.17 -21.50
C ALA A 175 18.37 -19.90 -22.35
N PRO A 176 19.44 -19.11 -22.18
CA PRO A 176 19.75 -18.05 -23.13
C PRO A 176 20.25 -18.67 -24.44
N ALA A 177 19.68 -18.21 -25.54
CA ALA A 177 20.06 -18.55 -26.90
C ALA A 177 21.54 -18.24 -27.14
N ARG A 178 22.27 -19.24 -27.65
CA ARG A 178 23.61 -19.10 -28.22
C ARG A 178 23.53 -18.27 -29.50
N GLY A 179 24.35 -17.22 -29.60
CA GLY A 179 24.88 -16.74 -30.88
C GLY A 179 25.01 -15.22 -31.00
N MET A 180 26.24 -14.70 -31.03
CA MET A 180 26.89 -14.26 -32.28
C MET A 180 28.32 -13.72 -32.02
N PRO A 181 29.19 -13.73 -33.05
CA PRO A 181 30.64 -13.59 -32.91
C PRO A 181 31.13 -12.13 -32.87
N ALA A 182 32.31 -11.95 -32.28
CA ALA A 182 33.02 -10.69 -32.23
C ALA A 182 33.58 -10.28 -33.61
N VAL A 183 33.31 -9.02 -33.96
CA VAL A 183 33.99 -8.20 -34.98
C VAL A 183 34.25 -6.89 -34.20
N ARG A 184 35.45 -6.33 -34.06
CA ARG A 184 36.71 -6.35 -34.82
C ARG A 184 37.85 -6.01 -33.85
#